data_AF-A0A969MI22-F1
#
_entry.id   AF-A0A969MI22-F1
#
_cell.length_a   1.000
_cell.length_b   1.000
_cell.length_c   1.000
_cell.angle_alpha   90.00
_cell.angle_beta   90.00
_cell.angle_gamma   90.00
#
_symmetry.space_group_name_H-M   'P 1'
#
loop_
_entity.id
_entity.type
_entity.pdbx_description
1 polymer ?
#
loop_
_entity_poly.entity_id
_entity_poly.type
_entity_poly.pdbx_seq_one_letter_code
_entity_poly.pdbx_strand_id
1 'polypeptide(L)' 'MSLQLTINYPETLPDAVGKTREQFEQESKWAMAVKLYEMKRLSSGMAATLL' A
#
# COMPACT_ATOMS: atom_id res chain seq x y z
N MET A 1 11.69 15.37 2.54
CA MET A 1 11.74 14.44 3.68
C MET A 1 10.73 13.34 3.44
N SER A 2 11.15 12.07 3.44
CA SER A 2 10.26 10.91 3.30
C SER A 2 9.86 10.38 4.68
N LEU A 3 8.59 10.04 4.84
CA LEU A 3 8.07 9.36 6.04
C LEU A 3 7.92 7.87 5.69
N GLN A 4 8.31 6.99 6.61
CA GLN A 4 8.23 5.53 6.43
C GLN A 4 7.07 4.97 7.24
N LEU A 5 6.24 4.14 6.60
CA LEU A 5 5.12 3.45 7.24
C LEU A 5 5.49 1.97 7.40
N THR A 6 5.64 1.51 8.64
CA THR A 6 5.92 0.11 8.95
C THR A 6 4.61 -0.59 9.33
N ILE A 7 4.20 -1.57 8.54
CA ILE A 7 3.00 -2.38 8.81
C ILE A 7 3.46 -3.81 9.09
N ASN A 8 3.17 -4.33 10.28
CA ASN A 8 3.35 -5.74 10.57
C ASN A 8 2.14 -6.50 10.05
N TYR A 9 2.36 -7.42 9.12
CA TYR A 9 1.35 -8.34 8.62
C TYR A 9 1.85 -9.78 8.81
N PRO A 10 0.94 -10.75 8.99
CA PRO A 10 1.33 -12.13 9.16
C PRO A 10 1.98 -12.69 7.89
N GLU A 11 2.98 -13.55 8.05
CA GLU A 11 3.71 -14.19 6.95
C GLU A 11 2.82 -15.05 6.04
N THR A 12 1.66 -15.46 6.54
CA THR A 12 0.65 -16.21 5.80
C THR A 12 -0.18 -15.34 4.87
N LEU A 13 -0.09 -14.02 4.96
CA LEU A 13 -0.93 -13.10 4.21
C LEU A 13 -0.48 -12.93 2.75
N PRO A 14 0.82 -12.75 2.44
CA PRO A 14 1.31 -12.87 1.06
C PRO A 14 0.99 -14.25 0.46
N ASP A 15 1.13 -15.31 1.25
CA ASP A 15 0.85 -16.70 0.84
C ASP A 15 -0.64 -16.92 0.52
N ALA A 16 -1.54 -16.40 1.36
CA ALA A 16 -2.99 -16.45 1.14
C ALA A 16 -3.44 -15.66 -0.11
N VAL A 17 -2.71 -14.61 -0.47
CA VAL A 17 -2.94 -13.82 -1.70
C VAL A 17 -2.25 -14.47 -2.91
N GLY A 18 -1.45 -15.52 -2.71
CA GLY A 18 -0.70 -16.21 -3.76
C GLY A 18 0.40 -15.35 -4.36
N LYS A 19 0.95 -14.40 -3.58
CA LYS A 19 1.95 -13.44 -4.04
C LYS A 19 3.19 -13.48 -3.18
N THR A 20 4.33 -13.15 -3.79
CA THR A 20 5.55 -12.94 -3.03
C THR A 20 5.38 -11.74 -2.12
N ARG A 21 6.11 -11.73 -1.00
CA ARG A 21 6.14 -10.63 -0.04
C ARG A 21 6.28 -9.26 -0.72
N GLU A 22 7.23 -9.13 -1.64
CA GLU A 22 7.52 -7.87 -2.34
C GLU A 22 6.34 -7.40 -3.21
N GLN A 23 5.70 -8.33 -3.92
CA GLN A 23 4.51 -8.02 -4.73
C GLN A 23 3.35 -7.58 -3.84
N PHE A 24 3.15 -8.28 -2.71
CA PHE A 24 2.12 -7.93 -1.75
C PHE A 24 2.37 -6.55 -1.11
N GLU A 25 3.61 -6.23 -0.72
CA GLU A 25 3.99 -4.94 -0.16
C GLU A 25 3.75 -3.81 -1.17
N GLN A 26 4.14 -4.00 -2.43
CA GLN A 26 3.92 -3.03 -3.51
C GLN A 26 2.43 -2.79 -3.78
N GLU A 27 1.64 -3.86 -3.93
CA GLU A 27 0.20 -3.73 -4.16
C GLU A 27 -0.53 -3.17 -2.95
N SER A 28 -0.10 -3.50 -1.74
CA SER A 28 -0.69 -2.92 -0.52
C SER A 28 -0.45 -1.42 -0.47
N LYS A 29 0.74 -0.96 -0.86
CA LYS A 29 1.06 0.47 -0.96
C LYS A 29 0.17 1.17 -2.00
N TRP A 30 -0.02 0.56 -3.16
CA TRP A 30 -0.91 1.09 -4.20
C TRP A 30 -2.38 1.07 -3.77
N ALA A 31 -2.85 -0.02 -3.19
CA ALA A 31 -4.20 -0.15 -2.65
C ALA A 31 -4.46 0.91 -1.58
N MET A 32 -3.49 1.19 -0.71
CA MET A 32 -3.58 2.26 0.28
C MET A 32 -3.70 3.63 -0.40
N ALA A 33 -2.88 3.92 -1.41
CA ALA A 33 -2.94 5.18 -2.15
C ALA A 33 -4.30 5.40 -2.83
N VAL A 34 -4.80 4.37 -3.53
CA VAL A 34 -6.11 4.37 -4.19
C VAL A 34 -7.22 4.49 -3.16
N LYS A 35 -7.19 3.71 -2.07
CA LYS A 35 -8.26 3.72 -1.07
C LYS A 35 -8.36 5.08 -0.36
N LEU A 36 -7.23 5.69 -0.04
CA LEU A 36 -7.19 7.03 0.57
C LEU A 36 -7.66 8.12 -0.40
N TYR A 37 -7.39 7.96 -1.70
CA TYR A 37 -7.94 8.82 -2.74
C TYR A 37 -9.46 8.65 -2.88
N GLU A 38 -9.96 7.42 -2.95
CA GLU A 38 -11.41 7.12 -2.98
C GLU A 38 -12.14 7.68 -1.76
N MET A 39 -11.53 7.60 -0.58
CA MET A 39 -12.06 8.18 0.66
C MET A 39 -11.96 9.72 0.71
N LYS A 40 -11.47 10.38 -0.36
CA LYS A 40 -11.21 11.83 -0.45
C LYS A 40 -10.30 12.36 0.66
N ARG A 41 -9.45 11.50 1.23
CA ARG A 41 -8.44 11.84 2.25
C ARG A 41 -7.14 12.29 1.63
N LEU A 42 -6.84 11.84 0.41
CA LEU A 42 -5.69 12.27 -0.38
C LEU A 42 -6.14 12.89 -1.71
N SER A 43 -5.41 13.93 -2.15
CA SER A 43 -5.52 14.44 -3.51
C SER A 43 -4.80 13.51 -4.49
N SER A 44 -5.15 13.58 -5.77
CA SER A 44 -4.51 12.78 -6.83
C SER A 44 -2.99 12.96 -6.88
N GLY A 45 -2.47 14.16 -6.59
CA GLY A 45 -1.03 14.43 -6.51
C GLY A 45 -0.34 13.76 -5.31
N MET A 46 -1.00 13.69 -4.16
CA MET A 46 -0.46 12.98 -2.99
C MET A 46 -0.55 11.46 -3.17
N ALA A 47 -1.62 10.95 -3.78
CA ALA A 47 -1.75 9.53 -4.13
C ALA A 47 -0.67 9.11 -5.13
N ALA A 48 -0.35 9.95 -6.13
CA ALA A 48 0.72 9.69 -7.09
C ALA A 48 2.13 9.62 -6.44
N THR A 49 2.32 10.26 -5.28
CA THR A 49 3.60 10.18 -4.54
C THR A 49 3.77 8.83 -3.81
N LEU A 50 2.67 8.09 -3.62
CA LEU A 50 2.66 6.76 -3.01
C LEU A 50 2.80 5.64 -4.05
N LEU A 51 2.51 5.92 -5.33
CA LEU A 51 2.66 4.97 -6.45
C LEU A 51 4.13 4.78 -6.82
#